data_AF-A0A832B3V2-F1
#
_entry.id   AF-A0A832B3V2-F1
#
_cell.length_a   1.000
_cell.length_b   1.000
_cell.length_c   1.000
_cell.angle_alpha   90.00
_cell.angle_beta   90.00
_cell.angle_gamma   90.00
#
_symmetry.space_group_name_H-M   'P 1'
#
loop_
_entity.id
_entity.type
_entity.pdbx_description
1 polymer ?
#
loop_
_entity_poly.entity_id
_entity_poly.type
_entity_poly.pdbx_seq_one_letter_code
_entity_poly.pdbx_strand_id
1 'polypeptide(L)'
;AKTLGVPLFQEQLMQVAIDVAGFSATEADQLRQAMGSKRSAQRMESLRVRLYAGMADKGVTGEVADAIYDQLAAFASFGFPESHAVSFAYLVYASAWFKLHYPAALLAALLDAQPMGFWSPQSLVADARRHGVVVLGPDVEASDAGARLVEQELGTAVRLGLSYVRGIGPDLAARIAAGQPYASLDDLARRSGVSRPQLEALATAGACASLPLLDGAAPGSPRRREALWAAGALAGGVPGRLPGIVVGTDAPALAEMTPVDVTAADLWATGVTTADHPFAHMRPELDAHGVLSAAALGSGPDAATAPAASTSKVVVAGIVTHRQRPSTAGGAVFVNLEDETGVVNVVCSVGCWARYQTVASSSPALVVRGRVERSRGAVTVVAERIDALELPFSPSRSRDFR
;
A
#
# COMPACT_ATOMS: atom_id res chain seq x y z
N ALA A 1 13.06 -3.89 -33.59
CA ALA A 1 13.13 -5.20 -32.88
C ALA A 1 12.46 -5.09 -31.51
N LYS A 2 11.86 -6.17 -31.00
CA LYS A 2 10.98 -6.19 -29.81
C LYS A 2 11.63 -5.65 -28.52
N THR A 3 12.92 -5.89 -28.32
CA THR A 3 13.66 -5.52 -27.09
C THR A 3 14.80 -4.54 -27.37
N LEU A 4 14.68 -3.74 -28.44
CA LEU A 4 15.66 -2.72 -28.82
C LEU A 4 17.12 -3.21 -28.96
N GLY A 5 17.31 -4.49 -29.29
CA GLY A 5 18.63 -5.10 -29.48
C GLY A 5 19.25 -5.71 -28.22
N VAL A 6 18.56 -5.65 -27.07
CA VAL A 6 18.99 -6.31 -25.84
C VAL A 6 18.27 -7.65 -25.72
N PRO A 7 18.96 -8.80 -25.68
CA PRO A 7 18.33 -10.07 -25.32
C PRO A 7 17.78 -9.97 -23.90
N LEU A 8 16.49 -10.24 -23.70
CA LEU A 8 15.82 -10.21 -22.38
C LEU A 8 15.15 -11.54 -22.04
N PHE A 9 14.86 -12.39 -23.03
CA PHE A 9 14.16 -13.63 -22.83
C PHE A 9 15.00 -14.85 -23.21
N GLN A 10 14.75 -15.96 -22.51
CA GLN A 10 15.39 -17.25 -22.82
C GLN A 10 15.08 -17.67 -24.26
N GLU A 11 13.84 -17.43 -24.70
CA GLU A 11 13.34 -17.71 -26.05
C GLU A 11 14.10 -16.90 -27.12
N GLN A 12 14.50 -15.67 -26.81
CA GLN A 12 15.31 -14.85 -27.73
C GLN A 12 16.72 -15.41 -27.90
N LEU A 13 17.35 -15.90 -26.83
CA LEU A 13 18.67 -16.54 -26.94
C LEU A 13 18.60 -17.82 -27.79
N MET A 14 17.57 -18.62 -27.57
CA MET A 14 17.33 -19.83 -28.35
C MET A 14 17.22 -19.48 -29.84
N GLN A 15 16.47 -18.42 -30.16
CA GLN A 15 16.33 -17.93 -31.53
C GLN A 15 17.66 -17.45 -32.12
N VAL A 16 18.48 -16.72 -31.36
CA VAL A 16 19.82 -16.29 -31.80
C VAL A 16 20.71 -17.49 -32.13
N ALA A 17 20.73 -18.53 -31.29
CA ALA A 17 21.52 -19.73 -31.55
C ALA A 17 21.05 -20.50 -32.81
N ILE A 18 19.73 -20.54 -33.06
CA ILE A 18 19.16 -21.13 -34.28
C ILE A 18 19.58 -20.30 -35.52
N ASP A 19 19.40 -18.98 -35.46
CA ASP A 19 19.58 -18.11 -36.62
C ASP A 19 21.06 -17.90 -36.98
N VAL A 20 21.93 -17.77 -35.98
CA VAL A 20 23.35 -17.45 -36.18
C VAL A 20 24.22 -18.70 -36.21
N ALA A 21 23.84 -19.79 -35.52
CA ALA A 21 24.65 -21.03 -35.48
C ALA A 21 23.95 -22.27 -36.06
N GLY A 22 22.72 -22.14 -36.55
CA GLY A 22 22.00 -23.26 -37.17
C GLY A 22 21.66 -24.37 -36.18
N PHE A 23 21.42 -24.02 -34.91
CA PHE A 23 20.95 -24.98 -33.92
C PHE A 23 19.55 -25.48 -34.30
N SER A 24 19.28 -26.75 -34.00
CA SER A 24 17.91 -27.25 -33.89
C SER A 24 17.22 -26.71 -32.64
N ALA A 25 15.89 -26.73 -32.60
CA ALA A 25 15.13 -26.34 -31.41
C ALA A 25 15.56 -27.13 -30.16
N THR A 26 15.91 -28.40 -30.32
CA THR A 26 16.42 -29.26 -29.24
C THR A 26 17.79 -28.81 -28.74
N GLU A 27 18.74 -28.51 -29.65
CA GLU A 27 20.06 -27.99 -29.26
C GLU A 27 19.95 -26.61 -28.58
N ALA A 28 19.03 -25.76 -29.04
CA ALA A 28 18.77 -24.46 -28.42
C ALA A 28 18.19 -24.58 -27.00
N ASP A 29 17.29 -25.53 -26.75
CA ASP A 29 16.80 -25.78 -25.38
C ASP A 29 17.88 -26.40 -24.50
N GLN A 30 18.72 -27.28 -25.03
CA GLN A 30 19.89 -27.80 -24.31
C GLN A 30 20.85 -26.68 -23.91
N LEU A 31 21.07 -25.69 -24.78
CA LEU A 31 21.84 -24.49 -24.48
C LEU A 31 21.23 -23.71 -23.32
N ARG A 32 19.93 -23.43 -23.37
CA ARG A 32 19.18 -22.78 -22.28
C ARG A 32 19.32 -23.52 -20.95
N GLN A 33 19.15 -24.84 -20.94
CA GLN A 33 19.26 -25.66 -19.73
C GLN A 33 20.69 -25.67 -19.16
N ALA A 34 21.69 -25.77 -20.02
CA ALA A 34 23.09 -25.78 -19.62
C ALA A 34 23.56 -24.42 -19.07
N MET A 35 22.90 -23.33 -19.46
CA MET A 35 23.11 -21.98 -18.96
C MET A 35 22.51 -21.76 -17.57
N GLY A 36 21.31 -22.28 -17.31
CA GLY A 36 20.64 -22.13 -16.01
C GLY A 36 21.23 -22.98 -14.87
N SER A 37 22.13 -23.92 -15.16
CA SER A 37 22.67 -24.87 -14.19
C SER A 37 24.08 -24.48 -13.74
N LYS A 38 24.28 -24.28 -12.42
CA LYS A 38 25.61 -24.03 -11.81
C LYS A 38 26.61 -25.20 -11.97
N ARG A 39 26.21 -26.32 -12.59
CA ARG A 39 26.94 -27.60 -12.58
C ARG A 39 27.29 -28.18 -13.96
N SER A 40 27.23 -27.39 -15.04
CA SER A 40 27.39 -27.94 -16.40
C SER A 40 28.52 -27.32 -17.23
N ALA A 41 29.71 -27.16 -16.65
CA ALA A 41 30.90 -26.65 -17.36
C ALA A 41 31.24 -27.46 -18.63
N GLN A 42 31.21 -28.80 -18.55
CA GLN A 42 31.45 -29.66 -19.72
C GLN A 42 30.40 -29.51 -20.83
N ARG A 43 29.11 -29.40 -20.47
CA ARG A 43 28.05 -29.21 -21.49
C ARG A 43 28.16 -27.83 -22.14
N MET A 44 28.55 -26.82 -21.36
CA MET A 44 28.75 -25.47 -21.87
C MET A 44 29.91 -25.38 -22.84
N GLU A 45 31.01 -26.07 -22.57
CA GLU A 45 32.13 -26.14 -23.52
C GLU A 45 31.76 -26.89 -24.80
N SER A 46 31.04 -28.02 -24.71
CA SER A 46 30.58 -28.73 -25.92
C SER A 46 29.62 -27.90 -26.78
N LEU A 47 28.72 -27.15 -26.13
CA LEU A 47 27.78 -26.28 -26.81
C LEU A 47 28.46 -25.04 -27.39
N ARG A 48 29.50 -24.52 -26.72
CA ARG A 48 30.37 -23.46 -27.25
C ARG A 48 31.01 -23.89 -28.55
N VAL A 49 31.71 -25.03 -28.57
CA VAL A 49 32.36 -25.55 -29.79
C VAL A 49 31.34 -25.70 -30.93
N ARG A 50 30.17 -26.28 -30.65
CA ARG A 50 29.09 -26.44 -31.62
C ARG A 50 28.53 -25.11 -32.13
N LEU A 51 28.41 -24.11 -31.26
CA LEU A 51 27.94 -22.76 -31.59
C LEU A 51 28.93 -22.08 -32.55
N TYR A 52 30.22 -22.04 -32.21
CA TYR A 52 31.26 -21.42 -33.04
C TYR A 52 31.37 -22.08 -34.41
N ALA A 53 31.29 -23.42 -34.49
CA ALA A 53 31.29 -24.12 -35.78
C ALA A 53 30.10 -23.68 -36.65
N GLY A 54 28.89 -23.64 -36.07
CA GLY A 54 27.70 -23.20 -36.79
C GLY A 54 27.72 -21.74 -37.21
N MET A 55 28.30 -20.86 -36.38
CA MET A 55 28.51 -19.44 -36.72
C MET A 55 29.47 -19.30 -37.90
N ALA A 56 30.57 -20.08 -37.90
CA ALA A 56 31.54 -20.08 -38.99
C ALA A 56 30.93 -20.53 -40.33
N ASP A 57 30.08 -21.57 -40.31
CA ASP A 57 29.36 -22.04 -41.50
C ASP A 57 28.42 -20.96 -42.09
N LYS A 58 27.94 -20.04 -41.25
CA LYS A 58 27.11 -18.89 -41.64
C LYS A 58 27.91 -17.60 -41.87
N GLY A 59 29.24 -17.65 -41.87
CA GLY A 59 30.13 -16.51 -42.12
C GLY A 59 30.32 -15.57 -40.94
N VAL A 60 29.87 -15.93 -39.73
CA VAL A 60 30.07 -15.15 -38.51
C VAL A 60 31.31 -15.67 -37.78
N THR A 61 32.40 -14.91 -37.82
CA THR A 61 33.70 -15.30 -37.25
C THR A 61 34.38 -14.12 -36.55
N GLY A 62 35.47 -14.39 -35.83
CA GLY A 62 36.27 -13.39 -35.14
C GLY A 62 35.51 -12.69 -34.00
N GLU A 63 35.78 -11.41 -33.80
CA GLU A 63 35.25 -10.62 -32.67
C GLU A 63 33.72 -10.61 -32.58
N VAL A 64 33.02 -10.72 -33.72
CA VAL A 64 31.55 -10.76 -33.75
C VAL A 64 31.03 -12.06 -33.15
N ALA A 65 31.68 -13.19 -33.45
CA ALA A 65 31.31 -14.49 -32.89
C ALA A 65 31.57 -14.53 -31.37
N ASP A 66 32.68 -13.95 -30.93
CA ASP A 66 33.03 -13.83 -29.50
C ASP A 66 32.02 -12.95 -28.75
N ALA A 67 31.67 -11.79 -29.32
CA ALA A 67 30.67 -10.91 -28.72
C ALA A 67 29.29 -11.57 -28.58
N ILE A 68 28.86 -12.36 -29.58
CA ILE A 68 27.60 -13.12 -29.51
C ILE A 68 27.67 -14.18 -28.42
N TYR A 69 28.76 -14.94 -28.34
CA TYR A 69 28.94 -15.94 -27.29
C TYR A 69 28.95 -15.30 -25.89
N ASP A 70 29.67 -14.20 -25.70
CA ASP A 70 29.73 -13.48 -24.43
C ASP A 70 28.35 -12.94 -24.01
N GLN A 71 27.60 -12.38 -24.97
CA GLN A 71 26.22 -11.95 -24.73
C GLN A 71 25.33 -13.12 -24.31
N LEU A 72 25.42 -14.25 -25.00
CA LEU A 72 24.69 -15.46 -24.61
C LEU A 72 25.12 -15.89 -23.18
N ALA A 73 26.41 -16.07 -22.94
CA ALA A 73 26.96 -16.58 -21.68
C ALA A 73 26.65 -15.69 -20.47
N ALA A 74 26.76 -14.37 -20.61
CA ALA A 74 26.39 -13.41 -19.56
C ALA A 74 24.90 -13.51 -19.19
N PHE A 75 24.06 -13.80 -20.19
CA PHE A 75 22.61 -13.90 -20.03
C PHE A 75 22.14 -15.16 -19.30
N ALA A 76 22.96 -16.21 -19.25
CA ALA A 76 22.72 -17.43 -18.49
C ALA A 76 22.34 -17.17 -17.02
N SER A 77 22.84 -16.08 -16.45
CA SER A 77 22.59 -15.71 -15.05
C SER A 77 21.34 -14.84 -14.83
N PHE A 78 20.76 -14.26 -15.90
CA PHE A 78 19.68 -13.25 -15.79
C PHE A 78 18.48 -13.49 -16.72
N GLY A 79 18.52 -14.53 -17.56
CA GLY A 79 17.49 -14.77 -18.55
C GLY A 79 16.15 -15.20 -17.97
N PHE A 80 15.09 -14.49 -18.37
CA PHE A 80 13.75 -14.67 -17.87
C PHE A 80 12.85 -15.38 -18.90
N PRO A 81 11.95 -16.30 -18.49
CA PRO A 81 11.00 -16.92 -19.41
C PRO A 81 9.98 -15.90 -19.93
N GLU A 82 9.86 -15.75 -21.24
CA GLU A 82 8.96 -14.76 -21.86
C GLU A 82 7.50 -15.04 -21.53
N SER A 83 7.08 -16.29 -21.65
CA SER A 83 5.70 -16.71 -21.34
C SER A 83 5.27 -16.34 -19.92
N HIS A 84 6.17 -16.50 -18.96
CA HIS A 84 5.95 -16.11 -17.56
C HIS A 84 5.97 -14.60 -17.37
N ALA A 85 6.86 -13.87 -18.06
CA ALA A 85 6.87 -12.41 -18.00
C ALA A 85 5.55 -11.81 -18.53
N VAL A 86 5.06 -12.32 -19.67
CA VAL A 86 3.84 -11.83 -20.31
C VAL A 86 2.60 -12.09 -19.45
N SER A 87 2.49 -13.27 -18.82
CA SER A 87 1.34 -13.58 -17.98
C SER A 87 1.24 -12.65 -16.76
N PHE A 88 2.36 -12.35 -16.09
CA PHE A 88 2.38 -11.38 -14.99
C PHE A 88 2.23 -9.94 -15.47
N ALA A 89 2.83 -9.57 -16.61
CA ALA A 89 2.68 -8.24 -17.19
C ALA A 89 1.21 -7.92 -17.52
N TYR A 90 0.43 -8.92 -17.95
CA TYR A 90 -1.00 -8.76 -18.16
C TYR A 90 -1.74 -8.39 -16.86
N LEU A 91 -1.41 -9.04 -15.74
CA LEU A 91 -2.01 -8.70 -14.44
C LEU A 91 -1.66 -7.27 -14.00
N VAL A 92 -0.41 -6.85 -14.21
CA VAL A 92 0.04 -5.48 -13.93
C VAL A 92 -0.70 -4.48 -14.81
N TYR A 93 -0.82 -4.76 -16.11
CA TYR A 93 -1.54 -3.91 -17.06
C TYR A 93 -3.03 -3.79 -16.70
N ALA A 94 -3.70 -4.92 -16.43
CA ALA A 94 -5.10 -4.92 -16.02
C ALA A 94 -5.32 -4.15 -14.71
N SER A 95 -4.44 -4.33 -13.73
CA SER A 95 -4.50 -3.60 -12.46
C SER A 95 -4.28 -2.10 -12.65
N ALA A 96 -3.32 -1.70 -13.50
CA ALA A 96 -3.07 -0.30 -13.83
C ALA A 96 -4.24 0.32 -14.61
N TRP A 97 -4.88 -0.45 -15.49
CA TRP A 97 -6.07 -0.03 -16.21
C TRP A 97 -7.25 0.22 -15.26
N PHE A 98 -7.51 -0.67 -14.30
CA PHE A 98 -8.51 -0.43 -13.26
C PHE A 98 -8.15 0.78 -12.39
N LYS A 99 -6.87 0.95 -12.04
CA LYS A 99 -6.43 2.10 -11.25
C LYS A 99 -6.65 3.43 -11.99
N LEU A 100 -6.48 3.45 -13.32
CA LEU A 100 -6.70 4.63 -14.14
C LEU A 100 -8.18 4.92 -14.37
N HIS A 101 -8.98 3.90 -14.67
CA HIS A 101 -10.37 4.08 -15.16
C HIS A 101 -11.44 3.86 -14.09
N TYR A 102 -11.18 3.02 -13.09
CA TYR A 102 -12.14 2.64 -12.04
C TYR A 102 -11.47 2.58 -10.65
N PRO A 103 -10.79 3.65 -10.20
CA PRO A 103 -10.03 3.63 -8.95
C PRO A 103 -10.91 3.33 -7.73
N ALA A 104 -12.18 3.77 -7.72
CA ALA A 104 -13.12 3.47 -6.63
C ALA A 104 -13.45 1.97 -6.55
N ALA A 105 -13.74 1.33 -7.70
CA ALA A 105 -14.03 -0.11 -7.75
C ALA A 105 -12.81 -0.94 -7.37
N LEU A 106 -11.62 -0.53 -7.84
CA LEU A 106 -10.36 -1.16 -7.45
C LEU A 106 -10.13 -1.07 -5.94
N LEU A 107 -10.32 0.12 -5.34
CA LEU A 107 -10.18 0.29 -3.90
C LEU A 107 -11.16 -0.60 -3.13
N ALA A 108 -12.46 -0.57 -3.47
CA ALA A 108 -13.46 -1.38 -2.79
C ALA A 108 -13.10 -2.88 -2.83
N ALA A 109 -12.72 -3.39 -4.00
CA ALA A 109 -12.28 -4.78 -4.15
C ALA A 109 -11.01 -5.11 -3.34
N LEU A 110 -10.03 -4.21 -3.30
CA LEU A 110 -8.80 -4.40 -2.51
C LEU A 110 -9.05 -4.35 -1.00
N LEU A 111 -10.02 -3.55 -0.55
CA LEU A 111 -10.44 -3.51 0.85
C LEU A 111 -11.19 -4.79 1.25
N ASP A 112 -12.05 -5.33 0.39
CA ASP A 112 -12.81 -6.55 0.68
C ASP A 112 -11.95 -7.81 0.65
N ALA A 113 -10.88 -7.80 -0.12
CA ALA A 113 -9.96 -8.93 -0.20
C ALA A 113 -8.89 -8.93 0.92
N GLN A 114 -8.95 -8.00 1.88
CA GLN A 114 -8.05 -7.99 3.04
C GLN A 114 -8.29 -9.19 3.98
N PRO A 115 -7.25 -9.71 4.66
CA PRO A 115 -5.85 -9.28 4.62
C PRO A 115 -5.11 -9.79 3.37
N MET A 116 -4.66 -8.90 2.50
CA MET A 116 -3.89 -9.26 1.30
C MET A 116 -2.91 -8.17 0.87
N GLY A 117 -1.94 -8.57 0.03
CA GLY A 117 -1.05 -7.63 -0.64
C GLY A 117 0.00 -7.02 0.29
N PHE A 118 0.72 -6.01 -0.21
CA PHE A 118 1.75 -5.29 0.54
C PHE A 118 1.12 -4.20 1.42
N TRP A 119 0.28 -3.36 0.80
CA TRP A 119 -0.22 -2.11 1.38
C TRP A 119 -1.29 -2.30 2.45
N SER A 120 -1.24 -1.45 3.48
CA SER A 120 -2.29 -1.36 4.49
C SER A 120 -3.57 -0.75 3.89
N PRO A 121 -4.75 -1.02 4.49
CA PRO A 121 -5.99 -0.34 4.10
C PRO A 121 -5.88 1.18 4.09
N GLN A 122 -5.17 1.77 5.07
CA GLN A 122 -4.92 3.21 5.13
C GLN A 122 -4.13 3.71 3.92
N SER A 123 -3.06 3.01 3.53
CA SER A 123 -2.25 3.40 2.36
C SER A 123 -3.01 3.24 1.05
N LEU A 124 -3.88 2.21 0.95
CA LEU A 124 -4.78 2.04 -0.20
C LEU A 124 -5.79 3.19 -0.31
N VAL A 125 -6.38 3.59 0.82
CA VAL A 125 -7.32 4.72 0.89
C VAL A 125 -6.63 6.05 0.57
N ALA A 126 -5.41 6.27 1.09
CA ALA A 126 -4.62 7.45 0.78
C ALA A 126 -4.26 7.51 -0.72
N ASP A 127 -3.91 6.37 -1.33
CA ASP A 127 -3.65 6.29 -2.76
C ASP A 127 -4.89 6.59 -3.59
N ALA A 128 -6.03 5.99 -3.26
CA ALA A 128 -7.28 6.25 -3.97
C ALA A 128 -7.70 7.73 -3.89
N ARG A 129 -7.51 8.39 -2.74
CA ARG A 129 -7.74 9.84 -2.62
C ARG A 129 -6.89 10.67 -3.55
N ARG A 130 -5.61 10.34 -3.70
CA ARG A 130 -4.72 11.00 -4.68
C ARG A 130 -5.19 10.79 -6.12
N HIS A 131 -6.00 9.77 -6.38
CA HIS A 131 -6.67 9.52 -7.66
C HIS A 131 -8.11 10.06 -7.70
N GLY A 132 -8.48 10.95 -6.78
CA GLY A 132 -9.79 11.63 -6.77
C GLY A 132 -10.95 10.81 -6.20
N VAL A 133 -10.69 9.67 -5.59
CA VAL A 133 -11.76 8.85 -4.97
C VAL A 133 -12.13 9.42 -3.60
N VAL A 134 -13.41 9.75 -3.44
CA VAL A 134 -13.98 10.07 -2.12
C VAL A 134 -14.19 8.77 -1.34
N VAL A 135 -13.74 8.74 -0.09
CA VAL A 135 -13.91 7.59 0.80
C VAL A 135 -14.74 8.01 2.01
N LEU A 136 -15.82 7.29 2.27
CA LEU A 136 -16.77 7.54 3.35
C LEU A 136 -16.55 6.56 4.50
N GLY A 137 -16.77 7.02 5.72
CA GLY A 137 -16.73 6.18 6.91
C GLY A 137 -17.78 5.06 6.89
N PRO A 138 -17.64 4.06 7.76
CA PRO A 138 -18.71 3.10 7.98
C PRO A 138 -19.97 3.84 8.44
N ASP A 139 -21.14 3.29 8.14
CA ASP A 139 -22.43 3.83 8.56
C ASP A 139 -23.42 2.68 8.74
N VAL A 140 -24.08 2.60 9.89
CA VAL A 140 -24.97 1.48 10.23
C VAL A 140 -26.24 1.41 9.38
N GLU A 141 -26.61 2.50 8.69
CA GLU A 141 -27.76 2.58 7.78
C GLU A 141 -27.36 2.46 6.30
N ALA A 142 -26.07 2.55 5.96
CA ALA A 142 -25.64 2.63 4.56
C ALA A 142 -24.51 1.67 4.17
N SER A 143 -23.72 1.19 5.12
CA SER A 143 -22.62 0.24 4.88
C SER A 143 -23.12 -1.20 4.83
N ASP A 144 -22.50 -1.98 3.96
CA ASP A 144 -22.57 -3.44 4.00
C ASP A 144 -21.51 -4.00 4.97
N ALA A 145 -21.40 -5.34 5.05
CA ALA A 145 -20.31 -5.97 5.79
C ALA A 145 -18.93 -5.58 5.22
N GLY A 146 -18.80 -5.60 3.89
CA GLY A 146 -17.63 -5.16 3.12
C GLY A 146 -17.76 -3.72 2.63
N ALA A 147 -16.67 -3.20 2.07
CA ALA A 147 -16.64 -1.93 1.38
C ALA A 147 -17.54 -1.96 0.14
N ARG A 148 -18.22 -0.85 -0.13
CA ARG A 148 -19.15 -0.75 -1.26
C ARG A 148 -18.97 0.53 -2.05
N LEU A 149 -19.37 0.48 -3.31
CA LEU A 149 -19.50 1.67 -4.14
C LEU A 149 -20.76 2.45 -3.76
N VAL A 150 -20.65 3.78 -3.79
CA VAL A 150 -21.74 4.73 -3.55
C VAL A 150 -21.72 5.75 -4.67
N GLU A 151 -22.83 5.84 -5.40
CA GLU A 151 -23.01 6.87 -6.43
C GLU A 151 -23.10 8.26 -5.79
N GLN A 152 -22.39 9.22 -6.35
CA GLN A 152 -22.44 10.63 -6.00
C GLN A 152 -22.71 11.47 -7.25
N GLU A 153 -23.09 12.73 -7.06
CA GLU A 153 -23.32 13.66 -8.17
C GLU A 153 -22.08 13.81 -9.08
N LEU A 154 -20.88 13.70 -8.50
CA LEU A 154 -19.59 13.83 -9.19
C LEU A 154 -18.77 12.55 -9.12
N GLY A 155 -19.37 11.42 -9.51
CA GLY A 155 -18.68 10.13 -9.69
C GLY A 155 -19.01 9.10 -8.60
N THR A 156 -18.09 8.18 -8.36
CA THR A 156 -18.32 7.05 -7.44
C THR A 156 -17.41 7.16 -6.22
N ALA A 157 -18.00 7.17 -5.03
CA ALA A 157 -17.31 7.08 -3.76
C ALA A 157 -17.20 5.64 -3.27
N VAL A 158 -16.30 5.40 -2.32
CA VAL A 158 -16.19 4.12 -1.61
C VAL A 158 -16.63 4.32 -0.17
N ARG A 159 -17.61 3.55 0.30
CA ARG A 159 -17.98 3.50 1.72
C ARG A 159 -17.31 2.31 2.38
N LEU A 160 -16.65 2.54 3.51
CA LEU A 160 -16.06 1.46 4.30
C LEU A 160 -17.14 0.50 4.81
N GLY A 161 -16.81 -0.80 4.81
CA GLY A 161 -17.65 -1.83 5.38
C GLY A 161 -17.64 -1.81 6.91
N LEU A 162 -18.72 -2.31 7.52
CA LEU A 162 -18.83 -2.41 8.98
C LEU A 162 -17.78 -3.33 9.60
N SER A 163 -17.26 -4.31 8.85
CA SER A 163 -16.19 -5.22 9.30
C SER A 163 -14.85 -4.53 9.58
N TYR A 164 -14.66 -3.30 9.09
CA TYR A 164 -13.47 -2.51 9.42
C TYR A 164 -13.53 -1.91 10.83
N VAL A 165 -14.71 -1.82 11.45
CA VAL A 165 -14.84 -1.29 12.80
C VAL A 165 -14.27 -2.30 13.80
N ARG A 166 -13.39 -1.81 14.68
CA ARG A 166 -12.72 -2.59 15.72
C ARG A 166 -13.73 -3.40 16.51
N GLY A 167 -13.49 -4.71 16.58
CA GLY A 167 -14.35 -5.65 17.32
C GLY A 167 -15.62 -6.08 16.58
N ILE A 168 -15.90 -5.54 15.39
CA ILE A 168 -16.99 -5.99 14.53
C ILE A 168 -16.44 -7.00 13.52
N GLY A 169 -16.66 -8.29 13.79
CA GLY A 169 -16.34 -9.36 12.84
C GLY A 169 -17.32 -9.40 11.64
N PRO A 170 -16.98 -10.16 10.58
CA PRO A 170 -17.80 -10.23 9.35
C PRO A 170 -19.25 -10.68 9.62
N ASP A 171 -19.45 -11.64 10.52
CA ASP A 171 -20.79 -12.15 10.85
C ASP A 171 -21.65 -11.07 11.52
N LEU A 172 -21.07 -10.30 12.46
CA LEU A 172 -21.79 -9.22 13.13
C LEU A 172 -22.04 -8.07 12.16
N ALA A 173 -21.07 -7.74 11.31
CA ALA A 173 -21.21 -6.73 10.26
C ALA A 173 -22.38 -7.06 9.32
N ALA A 174 -22.46 -8.31 8.86
CA ALA A 174 -23.56 -8.79 8.02
C ALA A 174 -24.92 -8.76 8.73
N ARG A 175 -24.98 -9.11 10.03
CA ARG A 175 -26.20 -8.98 10.83
C ARG A 175 -26.65 -7.53 10.98
N ILE A 176 -25.72 -6.60 11.18
CA ILE A 176 -26.05 -5.17 11.28
C ILE A 176 -26.59 -4.67 9.94
N ALA A 177 -25.91 -4.96 8.82
CA ALA A 177 -26.36 -4.55 7.49
C ALA A 177 -27.75 -5.12 7.15
N ALA A 178 -28.00 -6.40 7.44
CA ALA A 178 -29.31 -7.03 7.21
C ALA A 178 -30.42 -6.54 8.15
N GLY A 179 -30.08 -5.87 9.25
CA GLY A 179 -31.03 -5.34 10.23
C GLY A 179 -31.54 -3.94 9.91
N GLN A 180 -31.06 -3.28 8.86
CA GLN A 180 -31.51 -1.95 8.46
C GLN A 180 -33.00 -1.95 8.03
N PRO A 181 -33.73 -0.83 8.18
CA PRO A 181 -33.31 0.40 8.88
C PRO A 181 -33.47 0.28 10.40
N TYR A 182 -32.68 1.05 11.16
CA TYR A 182 -32.79 1.18 12.61
C TYR A 182 -33.46 2.50 13.00
N ALA A 183 -34.35 2.43 13.99
CA ALA A 183 -35.06 3.62 14.47
C ALA A 183 -34.21 4.51 15.40
N SER A 184 -33.20 3.92 16.06
CA SER A 184 -32.33 4.59 17.02
C SER A 184 -31.12 3.72 17.37
N LEU A 185 -30.17 4.27 18.14
CA LEU A 185 -29.02 3.54 18.67
C LEU A 185 -29.43 2.38 19.60
N ASP A 186 -30.51 2.54 20.35
CA ASP A 186 -31.10 1.50 21.22
C ASP A 186 -31.74 0.38 20.39
N ASP A 187 -32.39 0.73 19.27
CA ASP A 187 -32.93 -0.26 18.34
C ASP A 187 -31.82 -1.09 17.68
N LEU A 188 -30.74 -0.43 17.25
CA LEU A 188 -29.52 -1.11 16.77
C LEU A 188 -28.99 -2.08 17.82
N ALA A 189 -28.81 -1.63 19.07
CA ALA A 189 -28.26 -2.44 20.15
C ALA A 189 -29.07 -3.72 20.38
N ARG A 190 -30.39 -3.60 20.50
CA ARG A 190 -31.28 -4.75 20.74
C ARG A 190 -31.34 -5.73 19.58
N ARG A 191 -31.46 -5.24 18.33
CA ARG A 191 -31.73 -6.07 17.16
C ARG A 191 -30.48 -6.75 16.62
N SER A 192 -29.31 -6.12 16.75
CA SER A 192 -28.04 -6.65 16.22
C SER A 192 -27.24 -7.47 17.23
N GLY A 193 -27.54 -7.32 18.53
CA GLY A 193 -26.83 -8.00 19.62
C GLY A 193 -25.38 -7.52 19.78
N VAL A 194 -25.10 -6.27 19.42
CA VAL A 194 -23.79 -5.65 19.66
C VAL A 194 -23.52 -5.54 21.16
N SER A 195 -22.33 -5.95 21.57
CA SER A 195 -21.85 -5.72 22.93
C SER A 195 -21.50 -4.24 23.16
N ARG A 196 -21.37 -3.84 24.42
CA ARG A 196 -20.96 -2.48 24.78
C ARG A 196 -19.67 -2.02 24.05
N PRO A 197 -18.55 -2.77 24.07
CA PRO A 197 -17.33 -2.31 23.40
C PRO A 197 -17.51 -2.17 21.88
N GLN A 198 -18.38 -2.97 21.28
CA GLN A 198 -18.71 -2.90 19.85
C GLN A 198 -19.55 -1.68 19.52
N LEU A 199 -20.52 -1.34 20.36
CA LEU A 199 -21.34 -0.13 20.21
C LEU A 199 -20.49 1.14 20.42
N GLU A 200 -19.59 1.14 21.42
CA GLU A 200 -18.61 2.22 21.62
C GLU A 200 -17.68 2.35 20.40
N ALA A 201 -17.25 1.25 19.79
CA ALA A 201 -16.44 1.28 18.57
C ALA A 201 -17.19 1.83 17.35
N LEU A 202 -18.45 1.44 17.14
CA LEU A 202 -19.31 1.98 16.08
C LEU A 202 -19.52 3.49 16.25
N ALA A 203 -19.81 3.94 17.47
CA ALA A 203 -19.95 5.36 17.79
C ALA A 203 -18.64 6.14 17.56
N THR A 204 -17.50 5.59 18.00
CA THR A 204 -16.18 6.21 17.82
C THR A 204 -15.79 6.31 16.34
N ALA A 205 -16.15 5.30 15.52
CA ALA A 205 -15.97 5.32 14.08
C ALA A 205 -16.88 6.34 13.36
N GLY A 206 -17.84 6.94 14.06
CA GLY A 206 -18.87 7.78 13.47
C GLY A 206 -19.95 7.02 12.68
N ALA A 207 -20.02 5.69 12.84
CA ALA A 207 -20.95 4.86 12.09
C ALA A 207 -22.43 5.09 12.44
N CYS A 208 -22.70 5.74 13.56
CA CYS A 208 -24.06 5.99 14.04
C CYS A 208 -24.60 7.39 13.68
N ALA A 209 -23.89 8.16 12.84
CA ALA A 209 -24.24 9.56 12.54
C ALA A 209 -25.54 9.73 11.74
N SER A 210 -25.98 8.68 11.03
CA SER A 210 -27.23 8.63 10.27
C SER A 210 -28.46 8.34 11.14
N LEU A 211 -28.26 7.83 12.36
CA LEU A 211 -29.37 7.48 13.24
C LEU A 211 -30.01 8.73 13.85
N PRO A 212 -31.34 8.76 14.01
CA PRO A 212 -32.00 9.79 14.80
C PRO A 212 -31.48 9.78 16.23
N LEU A 213 -30.99 10.93 16.70
CA LEU A 213 -30.69 11.15 18.13
C LEU A 213 -31.95 11.65 18.85
N LEU A 214 -32.04 11.35 20.14
CA LEU A 214 -33.25 11.51 20.95
C LEU A 214 -33.79 12.96 21.02
N ASP A 215 -32.94 13.97 20.80
CA ASP A 215 -33.29 15.38 20.97
C ASP A 215 -33.80 16.08 19.69
N GLY A 216 -34.18 15.34 18.65
CA GLY A 216 -34.76 15.94 17.43
C GLY A 216 -33.80 16.82 16.63
N ALA A 217 -32.48 16.67 16.85
CA ALA A 217 -31.46 17.33 16.06
C ALA A 217 -31.44 16.80 14.62
N ALA A 218 -31.13 17.68 13.65
CA ALA A 218 -31.14 17.34 12.24
C ALA A 218 -30.14 16.19 11.91
N PRO A 219 -30.52 15.24 11.03
CA PRO A 219 -29.61 14.21 10.52
C PRO A 219 -28.33 14.82 9.95
N GLY A 220 -27.17 14.23 10.24
CA GLY A 220 -25.89 14.60 9.62
C GLY A 220 -24.95 15.50 10.46
N SER A 221 -25.33 15.89 11.68
CA SER A 221 -24.37 16.52 12.61
C SER A 221 -23.47 15.45 13.26
N PRO A 222 -22.13 15.54 13.17
CA PRO A 222 -21.22 14.50 13.64
C PRO A 222 -21.11 14.46 15.17
N ARG A 223 -22.11 13.91 15.84
CA ARG A 223 -22.17 13.83 17.30
C ARG A 223 -21.58 12.53 17.83
N ARG A 224 -20.36 12.17 17.38
CA ARG A 224 -19.64 10.96 17.81
C ARG A 224 -19.55 10.84 19.33
N ARG A 225 -19.32 11.98 20.02
CA ARG A 225 -19.25 12.04 21.48
C ARG A 225 -20.60 11.72 22.15
N GLU A 226 -21.71 12.16 21.58
CA GLU A 226 -23.05 11.85 22.11
C GLU A 226 -23.42 10.39 21.85
N ALA A 227 -23.14 9.88 20.65
CA ALA A 227 -23.32 8.46 20.35
C ALA A 227 -22.46 7.58 21.28
N LEU A 228 -21.22 8.00 21.59
CA LEU A 228 -20.34 7.29 22.50
C LEU A 228 -20.84 7.36 23.95
N TRP A 229 -21.38 8.50 24.38
CA TRP A 229 -22.03 8.65 25.68
C TRP A 229 -23.22 7.69 25.81
N ALA A 230 -24.12 7.72 24.83
CA ALA A 230 -25.30 6.87 24.80
C ALA A 230 -24.93 5.37 24.74
N ALA A 231 -23.87 5.00 24.01
CA ALA A 231 -23.39 3.62 23.93
C ALA A 231 -23.05 3.04 25.33
N GLY A 232 -22.51 3.87 26.23
CA GLY A 232 -22.21 3.47 27.61
C GLY A 232 -23.47 3.10 28.41
N ALA A 233 -24.57 3.82 28.23
CA ALA A 233 -25.85 3.54 28.88
C ALA A 233 -26.60 2.35 28.24
N LEU A 234 -26.52 2.24 26.91
CA LEU A 234 -27.18 1.19 26.11
C LEU A 234 -26.50 -0.18 26.22
N ALA A 235 -25.29 -0.23 26.80
CA ALA A 235 -24.53 -1.42 27.15
C ALA A 235 -25.31 -2.53 27.89
N GLY A 236 -26.37 -2.17 28.62
CA GLY A 236 -27.23 -3.10 29.35
C GLY A 236 -28.43 -3.63 28.55
N GLY A 237 -28.58 -3.22 27.29
CA GLY A 237 -29.65 -3.58 26.37
C GLY A 237 -29.52 -5.01 25.84
N VAL A 238 -29.83 -6.00 26.67
CA VAL A 238 -29.91 -7.40 26.27
C VAL A 238 -31.18 -7.64 25.44
N PRO A 239 -31.17 -8.53 24.43
CA PRO A 239 -32.39 -8.99 23.77
C PRO A 239 -33.46 -9.39 24.80
N GLY A 240 -34.66 -8.81 24.69
CA GLY A 240 -35.78 -9.04 25.62
C GLY A 240 -36.11 -7.91 26.60
N ARG A 241 -35.36 -6.79 26.60
CA ARG A 241 -35.77 -5.56 27.31
C ARG A 241 -36.81 -4.77 26.53
N LEU A 242 -37.74 -4.13 27.25
CA LEU A 242 -38.75 -3.24 26.66
C LEU A 242 -38.07 -2.00 26.04
N PRO A 243 -38.56 -1.52 24.88
CA PRO A 243 -38.06 -0.27 24.29
C PRO A 243 -38.23 0.93 25.22
N GLY A 244 -37.26 1.85 25.22
CA GLY A 244 -37.38 3.16 25.90
C GLY A 244 -37.24 3.15 27.42
N ILE A 245 -36.83 2.03 28.03
CA ILE A 245 -36.62 1.94 29.49
C ILE A 245 -35.20 2.29 29.94
N VAL A 246 -34.27 2.44 28.99
CA VAL A 246 -32.87 2.80 29.30
C VAL A 246 -32.80 4.30 29.53
N VAL A 247 -32.28 4.69 30.70
CA VAL A 247 -32.07 6.08 31.08
C VAL A 247 -30.60 6.48 30.92
N GLY A 248 -30.33 7.78 30.82
CA GLY A 248 -28.95 8.30 30.72
C GLY A 248 -28.35 8.23 29.32
N THR A 249 -29.19 8.04 28.30
CA THR A 249 -28.81 8.11 26.88
C THR A 249 -28.66 9.54 26.38
N ASP A 250 -29.32 10.49 27.04
CA ASP A 250 -29.23 11.91 26.71
C ASP A 250 -27.89 12.44 27.16
N ALA A 251 -27.08 12.88 26.20
CA ALA A 251 -25.77 13.42 26.48
C ALA A 251 -25.90 14.85 27.03
N PRO A 252 -25.10 15.24 28.03
CA PRO A 252 -24.97 16.65 28.37
C PRO A 252 -24.37 17.42 27.18
N ALA A 253 -24.33 18.75 27.26
CA ALA A 253 -23.62 19.55 26.26
C ALA A 253 -22.11 19.18 26.26
N LEU A 254 -21.72 18.36 25.30
CA LEU A 254 -20.34 17.94 25.09
C LEU A 254 -19.68 18.86 24.06
N ALA A 255 -18.41 19.18 24.27
CA ALA A 255 -17.63 19.92 23.26
C ALA A 255 -17.59 19.13 21.95
N GLU A 256 -17.51 19.82 20.82
CA GLU A 256 -17.29 19.17 19.52
C GLU A 256 -15.88 18.56 19.43
N MET A 257 -15.74 17.55 18.57
CA MET A 257 -14.43 16.96 18.27
C MET A 257 -13.68 17.85 17.30
N THR A 258 -12.42 18.14 17.61
CA THR A 258 -11.52 18.79 16.66
C THR A 258 -11.18 17.85 15.49
N PRO A 259 -10.68 18.35 14.34
CA PRO A 259 -10.24 17.47 13.24
C PRO A 259 -9.19 16.44 13.65
N VAL A 260 -8.33 16.79 14.61
CA VAL A 260 -7.33 15.88 15.20
C VAL A 260 -8.02 14.80 16.04
N ASP A 261 -9.01 15.16 16.85
CA ASP A 261 -9.80 14.19 17.63
C ASP A 261 -10.52 13.18 16.70
N VAL A 262 -11.10 13.67 15.60
CA VAL A 262 -11.77 12.81 14.60
C VAL A 262 -10.77 11.86 13.95
N THR A 263 -9.60 12.35 13.59
CA THR A 263 -8.52 11.55 12.99
C THR A 263 -8.03 10.46 13.94
N ALA A 264 -7.83 10.80 15.22
CA ALA A 264 -7.44 9.84 16.25
C ALA A 264 -8.54 8.77 16.47
N ALA A 265 -9.80 9.18 16.47
CA ALA A 265 -10.94 8.28 16.60
C ALA A 265 -11.06 7.33 15.39
N ASP A 266 -10.90 7.82 14.17
CA ASP A 266 -10.87 7.01 12.94
C ASP A 266 -9.75 5.96 12.99
N LEU A 267 -8.53 6.37 13.30
CA LEU A 267 -7.39 5.45 13.38
C LEU A 267 -7.58 4.40 14.50
N TRP A 268 -8.15 4.80 15.64
CA TRP A 268 -8.43 3.84 16.69
C TRP A 268 -9.54 2.86 16.30
N ALA A 269 -10.63 3.36 15.70
CA ALA A 269 -11.84 2.58 15.45
C ALA A 269 -11.75 1.72 14.19
N THR A 270 -11.20 2.23 13.09
CA THR A 270 -11.14 1.53 11.79
C THR A 270 -9.72 1.30 11.29
N GLY A 271 -8.73 2.01 11.85
CA GLY A 271 -7.37 2.04 11.31
C GLY A 271 -7.25 2.84 10.01
N VAL A 272 -8.33 3.50 9.57
CA VAL A 272 -8.40 4.22 8.30
C VAL A 272 -9.05 5.59 8.51
N THR A 273 -8.34 6.65 8.13
CA THR A 273 -8.88 8.02 8.11
C THR A 273 -9.69 8.26 6.84
N THR A 274 -10.89 8.86 6.95
CA THR A 274 -11.77 9.10 5.78
C THR A 274 -11.73 10.52 5.19
N ALA A 275 -11.33 11.51 5.98
CA ALA A 275 -11.14 12.89 5.54
C ALA A 275 -9.68 13.16 5.14
N ASP A 276 -8.80 13.39 6.12
CA ASP A 276 -7.42 13.79 5.88
C ASP A 276 -6.42 12.71 6.27
N HIS A 277 -5.26 12.71 5.61
CA HIS A 277 -4.15 11.89 6.06
C HIS A 277 -3.62 12.42 7.41
N PRO A 278 -3.20 11.57 8.36
CA PRO A 278 -2.82 12.02 9.69
C PRO A 278 -1.68 13.06 9.73
N PHE A 279 -0.77 13.03 8.75
CA PHE A 279 0.32 14.01 8.62
C PHE A 279 -0.15 15.41 8.20
N ALA A 280 -1.35 15.56 7.63
CA ALA A 280 -1.87 16.86 7.25
C ALA A 280 -1.99 17.80 8.46
N HIS A 281 -2.32 17.25 9.64
CA HIS A 281 -2.41 18.02 10.91
C HIS A 281 -1.05 18.49 11.42
N MET A 282 0.03 17.79 11.06
CA MET A 282 1.39 18.11 11.48
C MET A 282 2.15 18.92 10.42
N ARG A 283 1.59 19.05 9.21
CA ARG A 283 2.24 19.67 8.05
C ARG A 283 2.79 21.08 8.32
N PRO A 284 2.04 22.01 8.97
CA PRO A 284 2.55 23.34 9.25
C PRO A 284 3.79 23.35 10.14
N GLU A 285 3.83 22.48 11.16
CA GLU A 285 4.97 22.36 12.07
C GLU A 285 6.16 21.71 11.37
N LEU A 286 5.92 20.67 10.59
CA LEU A 286 6.96 19.99 9.81
C LEU A 286 7.58 20.94 8.76
N ASP A 287 6.78 21.81 8.13
CA ASP A 287 7.27 22.84 7.20
C ASP A 287 8.14 23.88 7.89
N ALA A 288 7.75 24.33 9.09
CA ALA A 288 8.55 25.24 9.90
C ALA A 288 9.93 24.66 10.26
N HIS A 289 10.04 23.33 10.34
CA HIS A 289 11.29 22.60 10.58
C HIS A 289 12.02 22.18 9.28
N GLY A 290 11.54 22.58 8.11
CA GLY A 290 12.17 22.27 6.82
C GLY A 290 12.09 20.80 6.42
N VAL A 291 11.10 20.06 6.95
CA VAL A 291 10.83 18.68 6.55
C VAL A 291 10.07 18.68 5.23
N LEU A 292 10.61 18.06 4.18
CA LEU A 292 9.98 18.00 2.87
C LEU A 292 8.86 16.97 2.83
N SER A 293 7.80 17.27 2.07
CA SER A 293 6.78 16.28 1.70
C SER A 293 7.27 15.36 0.57
N ALA A 294 6.63 14.20 0.42
CA ALA A 294 6.92 13.25 -0.64
C ALA A 294 6.79 13.87 -2.04
N ALA A 295 5.76 14.69 -2.26
CA ALA A 295 5.59 15.43 -3.51
C ALA A 295 6.70 16.46 -3.73
N ALA A 296 7.11 17.21 -2.70
CA ALA A 296 8.18 18.20 -2.83
C ALA A 296 9.54 17.56 -3.18
N LEU A 297 9.80 16.33 -2.74
CA LEU A 297 10.98 15.56 -3.15
C LEU A 297 10.97 15.22 -4.65
N GLY A 298 9.78 14.92 -5.20
CA GLY A 298 9.56 14.59 -6.61
C GLY A 298 9.56 15.79 -7.55
N SER A 299 9.04 16.94 -7.09
CA SER A 299 8.75 18.13 -7.91
C SER A 299 9.75 19.29 -7.79
N GLY A 300 10.94 19.07 -7.23
CA GLY A 300 11.95 20.12 -7.13
C GLY A 300 12.26 20.77 -8.51
N PRO A 301 12.60 22.07 -8.58
CA PRO A 301 12.84 22.82 -9.82
C PRO A 301 13.95 22.24 -10.72
N ASP A 302 14.64 21.22 -10.22
CA ASP A 302 15.73 20.47 -10.82
C ASP A 302 15.32 19.06 -11.30
N ALA A 303 14.04 18.65 -11.19
CA ALA A 303 13.61 17.28 -11.50
C ALA A 303 13.76 16.89 -12.98
N ALA A 304 13.75 17.87 -13.90
CA ALA A 304 13.93 17.64 -15.33
C ALA A 304 15.36 17.96 -15.84
N THR A 305 16.17 18.67 -15.04
CA THR A 305 17.44 19.28 -15.49
C THR A 305 18.64 19.06 -14.57
N ALA A 306 18.46 18.58 -13.33
CA ALA A 306 19.59 18.28 -12.48
C ALA A 306 20.28 16.98 -12.89
N PRO A 307 21.63 16.96 -12.90
CA PRO A 307 22.37 15.72 -13.05
C PRO A 307 21.95 14.73 -11.96
N ALA A 308 21.94 13.44 -12.30
CA ALA A 308 21.57 12.32 -11.42
C ALA A 308 22.34 12.26 -10.07
N ALA A 309 23.31 13.15 -9.87
CA ALA A 309 24.18 13.29 -8.71
C ALA A 309 23.86 14.51 -7.81
N SER A 310 22.66 15.12 -7.89
CA SER A 310 22.28 16.18 -6.95
C SER A 310 22.08 15.63 -5.52
N THR A 311 23.18 15.53 -4.78
CA THR A 311 23.32 14.97 -3.41
C THR A 311 22.82 15.89 -2.29
N SER A 312 21.79 16.68 -2.56
CA SER A 312 21.26 17.66 -1.61
C SER A 312 20.78 16.96 -0.34
N LYS A 313 21.22 17.48 0.81
CA LYS A 313 20.74 17.00 2.11
C LYS A 313 19.30 17.46 2.30
N VAL A 314 18.44 16.53 2.69
CA VAL A 314 17.03 16.76 2.95
C VAL A 314 16.63 16.16 4.29
N VAL A 315 15.49 16.62 4.80
CA VAL A 315 14.79 15.98 5.91
C VAL A 315 13.42 15.58 5.40
N VAL A 316 13.01 14.35 5.67
CA VAL A 316 11.72 13.79 5.28
C VAL A 316 11.09 13.12 6.49
N ALA A 317 9.77 13.06 6.56
CA ALA A 317 9.08 12.35 7.63
C ALA A 317 7.85 11.64 7.07
N GLY A 318 7.47 10.54 7.72
CA GLY A 318 6.28 9.79 7.34
C GLY A 318 5.96 8.67 8.30
N ILE A 319 4.75 8.14 8.19
CA ILE A 319 4.35 6.86 8.81
C ILE A 319 5.14 5.76 8.11
N VAL A 320 5.74 4.87 8.88
CA VAL A 320 6.45 3.73 8.31
C VAL A 320 5.42 2.73 7.81
N THR A 321 5.31 2.56 6.50
CA THR A 321 4.43 1.55 5.93
C THR A 321 5.11 0.18 5.97
N HIS A 322 6.40 0.13 5.62
CA HIS A 322 7.14 -1.12 5.45
C HIS A 322 8.62 -1.03 5.74
N ARG A 323 9.19 -2.15 6.18
CA ARG A 323 10.62 -2.38 6.30
C ARG A 323 11.02 -3.66 5.57
N GLN A 324 12.05 -3.59 4.72
CA GLN A 324 12.52 -4.73 3.93
C GLN A 324 14.04 -4.86 4.01
N ARG A 325 14.52 -6.11 4.09
CA ARG A 325 15.95 -6.43 4.02
C ARG A 325 16.21 -7.55 3.00
N PRO A 326 16.22 -7.23 1.69
CA PRO A 326 16.45 -8.23 0.65
C PRO A 326 17.84 -8.87 0.79
N SER A 327 17.92 -10.19 0.61
CA SER A 327 19.19 -10.94 0.68
C SER A 327 20.20 -10.51 -0.39
N THR A 328 19.72 -9.99 -1.51
CA THR A 328 20.51 -9.51 -2.65
C THR A 328 21.08 -8.11 -2.47
N ALA A 329 20.67 -7.37 -1.43
CA ALA A 329 21.02 -5.96 -1.24
C ALA A 329 22.24 -5.73 -0.31
N GLY A 330 23.12 -6.72 -0.16
CA GLY A 330 24.34 -6.58 0.64
C GLY A 330 24.09 -6.22 2.11
N GLY A 331 22.90 -6.55 2.64
CA GLY A 331 22.50 -6.27 4.02
C GLY A 331 21.88 -4.90 4.27
N ALA A 332 21.72 -4.06 3.25
CA ALA A 332 20.97 -2.79 3.35
C ALA A 332 19.49 -3.02 3.68
N VAL A 333 18.88 -2.04 4.37
CA VAL A 333 17.48 -2.06 4.76
C VAL A 333 16.74 -0.93 4.04
N PHE A 334 15.57 -1.24 3.50
CA PHE A 334 14.69 -0.28 2.84
C PHE A 334 13.51 0.02 3.76
N VAL A 335 13.20 1.30 3.94
CA VAL A 335 12.08 1.78 4.73
C VAL A 335 11.20 2.66 3.85
N ASN A 336 9.90 2.40 3.82
CA ASN A 336 8.95 3.26 3.13
C ASN A 336 8.25 4.17 4.13
N LEU A 337 8.32 5.48 3.89
CA LEU A 337 7.63 6.51 4.66
C LEU A 337 6.47 7.04 3.84
N GLU A 338 5.29 7.19 4.45
CA GLU A 338 4.10 7.75 3.82
C GLU A 338 3.68 9.05 4.52
N ASP A 339 3.41 10.08 3.73
CA ASP A 339 2.78 11.32 4.15
C ASP A 339 1.51 11.59 3.34
N GLU A 340 0.86 12.74 3.56
CA GLU A 340 -0.37 13.13 2.88
C GLU A 340 -0.22 13.27 1.35
N THR A 341 1.01 13.45 0.87
CA THR A 341 1.31 13.71 -0.54
C THR A 341 1.80 12.46 -1.29
N GLY A 342 2.31 11.45 -0.59
CA GLY A 342 2.78 10.22 -1.23
C GLY A 342 3.71 9.39 -0.36
N VAL A 343 4.54 8.58 -1.03
CA VAL A 343 5.47 7.64 -0.40
C VAL A 343 6.91 8.01 -0.75
N VAL A 344 7.79 7.95 0.24
CA VAL A 344 9.23 8.18 0.12
C VAL A 344 9.96 6.87 0.40
N ASN A 345 10.78 6.45 -0.57
CA ASN A 345 11.69 5.32 -0.41
C ASN A 345 12.95 5.76 0.33
N VAL A 346 13.25 5.14 1.46
CA VAL A 346 14.45 5.39 2.27
C VAL A 346 15.37 4.17 2.24
N VAL A 347 16.65 4.39 1.95
CA VAL A 347 17.69 3.36 1.99
C VAL A 347 18.58 3.57 3.20
N CYS A 348 18.64 2.56 4.06
CA CYS A 348 19.49 2.51 5.24
C CYS A 348 20.67 1.59 4.95
N SER A 349 21.88 2.15 4.91
CA SER A 349 23.11 1.35 4.86
C SER A 349 23.25 0.48 6.11
N VAL A 350 24.10 -0.55 6.05
CA VAL A 350 24.36 -1.45 7.20
C VAL A 350 24.79 -0.66 8.44
N GLY A 351 25.68 0.33 8.26
CA GLY A 351 26.16 1.17 9.37
C GLY A 351 25.09 2.12 9.90
N CYS A 352 24.27 2.72 9.04
CA CYS A 352 23.16 3.58 9.47
C CYS A 352 22.12 2.77 10.25
N TRP A 353 21.71 1.61 9.72
CA TRP A 353 20.75 0.73 10.37
C TRP A 353 21.25 0.25 11.73
N ALA A 354 22.49 -0.22 11.83
CA ALA A 354 23.07 -0.66 13.10
C ALA A 354 23.10 0.47 14.15
N ARG A 355 23.37 1.71 13.74
CA ARG A 355 23.42 2.87 14.63
C ARG A 355 22.06 3.27 15.17
N TYR A 356 21.02 3.25 14.33
CA TYR A 356 19.68 3.72 14.69
C TYR A 356 18.65 2.60 14.86
N GLN A 357 19.11 1.35 15.01
CA GLN A 357 18.28 0.14 14.94
C GLN A 357 17.04 0.21 15.85
N THR A 358 17.21 0.66 17.10
CA THR A 358 16.13 0.75 18.08
C THR A 358 15.00 1.63 17.55
N VAL A 359 15.32 2.88 17.23
CA VAL A 359 14.35 3.87 16.73
C VAL A 359 13.77 3.43 15.39
N ALA A 360 14.63 3.02 14.46
CA ALA A 360 14.25 2.67 13.11
C ALA A 360 13.32 1.44 13.07
N SER A 361 13.44 0.49 14.02
CA SER A 361 12.63 -0.74 14.04
C SER A 361 11.34 -0.61 14.85
N SER A 362 11.33 0.14 15.96
CA SER A 362 10.17 0.17 16.87
C SER A 362 9.20 1.32 16.60
N SER A 363 9.68 2.42 16.02
CA SER A 363 8.87 3.63 15.86
C SER A 363 7.92 3.51 14.68
N PRO A 364 6.63 3.84 14.84
CA PRO A 364 5.68 3.76 13.73
C PRO A 364 5.77 4.94 12.76
N ALA A 365 6.42 6.03 13.14
CA ALA A 365 6.76 7.15 12.28
C ALA A 365 8.18 7.61 12.55
N LEU A 366 8.82 8.12 11.50
CA LEU A 366 10.23 8.49 11.51
C LEU A 366 10.43 9.87 10.89
N VAL A 367 11.41 10.59 11.41
CA VAL A 367 12.07 11.70 10.72
C VAL A 367 13.42 11.21 10.24
N VAL A 368 13.69 11.33 8.94
CA VAL A 368 14.93 10.89 8.31
C VAL A 368 15.63 12.08 7.70
N ARG A 369 16.86 12.32 8.16
CA ARG A 369 17.80 13.23 7.50
C ARG A 369 18.73 12.41 6.62
N GLY A 370 18.83 12.78 5.36
CA GLY A 370 19.56 12.00 4.37
C GLY A 370 19.93 12.80 3.13
N ARG A 371 20.45 12.09 2.13
CA ARG A 371 20.72 12.65 0.81
C ARG A 371 19.72 12.11 -0.19
N VAL A 372 19.22 12.96 -1.06
CA VAL A 372 18.38 12.50 -2.18
C VAL A 372 19.28 11.92 -3.26
N GLU A 373 18.90 10.76 -3.76
CA GLU A 373 19.42 10.16 -4.97
C GLU A 373 18.29 10.07 -6.00
N ARG A 374 18.55 10.57 -7.21
CA ARG A 374 17.59 10.53 -8.32
C ARG A 374 18.17 9.69 -9.45
N SER A 375 17.48 8.62 -9.80
CA SER A 375 17.92 7.72 -10.88
C SER A 375 16.73 7.24 -11.69
N ARG A 376 16.76 7.48 -13.00
CA ARG A 376 15.77 6.97 -13.98
C ARG A 376 14.31 7.19 -13.56
N GLY A 377 14.00 8.37 -13.01
CA GLY A 377 12.65 8.75 -12.57
C GLY A 377 12.29 8.30 -11.15
N ALA A 378 13.13 7.53 -10.47
CA ALA A 378 12.95 7.18 -9.06
C ALA A 378 13.70 8.17 -8.16
N VAL A 379 13.05 8.56 -7.05
CA VAL A 379 13.63 9.39 -5.99
C VAL A 379 13.74 8.55 -4.73
N THR A 380 14.95 8.48 -4.18
CA THR A 380 15.27 7.72 -2.98
C THR A 380 16.04 8.60 -2.01
N VAL A 381 15.83 8.41 -0.71
CA VAL A 381 16.61 9.10 0.33
C VAL A 381 17.56 8.11 0.99
N VAL A 382 18.87 8.35 0.90
CA VAL A 382 19.87 7.57 1.64
C VAL A 382 19.98 8.16 3.05
N ALA A 383 19.60 7.36 4.06
CA ALA A 383 19.53 7.80 5.44
C ALA A 383 20.93 8.04 6.05
N GLU A 384 21.12 9.21 6.66
CA GLU A 384 22.30 9.55 7.47
C GLU A 384 21.94 9.58 8.97
N ARG A 385 20.72 10.00 9.30
CA ARG A 385 20.18 10.06 10.66
C ARG A 385 18.70 9.73 10.66
N ILE A 386 18.28 8.98 11.68
CA ILE A 386 16.90 8.54 11.88
C ILE A 386 16.51 8.89 13.31
N ASP A 387 15.43 9.65 13.47
CA ASP A 387 14.83 10.02 14.75
C ASP A 387 13.37 9.55 14.77
N ALA A 388 12.82 9.30 15.96
CA ALA A 388 11.41 8.99 16.12
C ALA A 388 10.58 10.26 15.88
N LEU A 389 9.44 10.13 15.19
CA LEU A 389 8.42 11.16 15.19
C LEU A 389 7.33 10.76 16.17
N GLU A 390 7.11 11.56 17.20
CA GLU A 390 5.97 11.40 18.08
C GLU A 390 4.70 11.83 17.35
N LEU A 391 3.74 10.91 17.29
CA LEU A 391 2.45 11.17 16.67
C LEU A 391 1.42 11.43 17.77
N PRO A 392 0.51 12.40 17.59
CA PRO A 392 -0.59 12.63 18.52
C PRO A 392 -1.66 11.51 18.46
N PHE A 393 -1.46 10.51 17.60
CA PHE A 393 -2.37 9.39 17.37
C PHE A 393 -1.59 8.08 17.26
N SER A 394 -2.28 6.95 17.43
CA SER A 394 -1.71 5.61 17.24
C SER A 394 -1.94 5.13 15.80
N PRO A 395 -0.91 5.12 14.92
CA PRO A 395 -1.06 4.65 13.55
C PRO A 395 -1.17 3.11 13.48
N SER A 396 -1.57 2.59 12.32
CA SER A 396 -1.51 1.17 12.02
C SER A 396 -0.08 0.63 12.13
N ARG A 397 0.08 -0.61 12.61
CA ARG A 397 1.40 -1.26 12.66
C ARG A 397 1.98 -1.40 11.25
N SER A 398 3.25 -1.03 11.13
CA SER A 398 4.07 -1.28 9.95
C SER A 398 4.22 -2.77 9.67
N ARG A 399 4.41 -3.12 8.41
CA ARG A 399 4.75 -4.49 8.05
C ARG A 399 6.26 -4.65 7.93
N ASP A 400 6.81 -5.42 8.85
CA ASP A 400 8.25 -5.61 8.99
C ASP A 400 8.69 -6.98 8.48
N PHE A 401 9.93 -7.06 7.99
CA PHE A 401 10.57 -8.34 7.73
C PHE A 401 10.67 -9.15 9.03
N ARG A 402 10.50 -10.48 8.92
CA ARG A 402 10.73 -11.40 10.03
C ARG A 402 12.17 -11.86 10.06
#